data_AF-A0A1Q9W0B1-F1
#
_entry.id   AF-A0A1Q9W0B1-F1
#
_cell.length_a   1.000
_cell.length_b   1.000
_cell.length_c   1.000
_cell.angle_alpha   90.00
_cell.angle_beta   90.00
_cell.angle_gamma   90.00
#
_symmetry.space_group_name_H-M   'P 1'
#
loop_
_entity.id
_entity.type
_entity.pdbx_description
1 polymer ?
#
loop_
_entity_poly.entity_id
_entity_poly.type
_entity_poly.pdbx_seq_one_letter_code
_entity_poly.pdbx_strand_id
1 'polypeptide(L)'
;MSDKSPRFRPGSGTRIETRIETKIETKTDTSAERTPVVTDAIAEQPGSAADGRHHGPTVPQRQSTSERYWRLARQFLKFGIVGASGVVVNNAVVVVANKTTQWLWDFDGHEAFANLLGTQFHIRWYHVFAVLAFVVANLWNFNLNRRWTFRTSGKSSWFRELVPFMMVGIGGLLVTLAVQTALINPESPVALSREIWDGSSGLRDPIYWGNLIGVCVAIPVNFLFNKMWTFRAARDHHVPVHLTPLPEGDEK
;
A
#
# COMPACT_ATOMS: atom_id res chain seq x y z
N MET A 1 13.88 33.09 -74.01
CA MET A 1 14.50 32.31 -72.93
C MET A 1 13.57 32.39 -71.72
N SER A 2 12.57 31.56 -71.42
CA SER A 2 12.27 30.13 -71.68
C SER A 2 13.37 29.17 -71.23
N ASP A 3 13.23 28.64 -70.01
CA ASP A 3 13.11 27.21 -69.66
C ASP A 3 13.08 27.10 -68.11
N LYS A 4 11.97 26.84 -67.39
CA LYS A 4 11.06 25.67 -67.26
C LYS A 4 11.75 24.36 -66.83
N SER A 5 11.44 23.91 -65.61
CA SER A 5 11.07 22.52 -65.22
C SER A 5 11.04 22.38 -63.67
N PRO A 6 10.35 21.40 -63.06
CA PRO A 6 8.92 21.52 -62.75
C PRO A 6 8.57 21.30 -61.26
N ARG A 7 7.41 21.86 -60.85
CA ARG A 7 6.68 21.47 -59.63
C ARG A 7 6.06 20.09 -59.83
N PHE A 8 6.24 19.19 -58.85
CA PHE A 8 5.56 17.89 -58.79
C PHE A 8 4.77 17.74 -57.47
N ARG A 9 3.45 17.88 -57.58
CA ARG A 9 2.39 17.23 -56.80
C ARG A 9 1.27 17.00 -57.84
N PRO A 10 0.65 15.80 -57.97
CA PRO A 10 -0.28 15.31 -56.95
C PRO A 10 -0.34 13.77 -56.82
N GLY A 11 -0.92 13.31 -55.71
CA GLY A 11 -1.27 11.92 -55.47
C GLY A 11 -2.47 11.84 -54.53
N SER A 12 -3.64 12.17 -55.07
CA SER A 12 -4.96 11.91 -54.51
C SER A 12 -5.24 10.40 -54.52
N GLY A 13 -5.26 9.79 -53.34
CA GLY A 13 -5.64 8.40 -53.11
C GLY A 13 -6.75 8.33 -52.07
N THR A 14 -7.94 8.66 -52.54
CA THR A 14 -9.29 8.30 -52.12
C THR A 14 -9.48 7.55 -50.79
N ARG A 15 -10.14 8.27 -49.88
CA ARG A 15 -11.01 7.80 -48.80
C ARG A 15 -12.20 7.02 -49.40
N ILE A 16 -12.12 5.70 -49.36
CA ILE A 16 -13.13 4.68 -49.72
C ILE A 16 -12.78 3.52 -48.76
N GLU A 17 -13.61 2.91 -47.93
CA GLU A 17 -15.06 2.86 -47.86
C GLU A 17 -15.47 2.54 -46.41
N THR A 18 -16.43 3.32 -45.92
CA THR A 18 -17.45 2.89 -44.98
C THR A 18 -18.15 1.63 -45.53
N ARG A 19 -18.75 0.82 -44.65
CA ARG A 19 -19.89 -0.07 -44.98
C ARG A 19 -19.54 -1.46 -45.53
N ILE A 20 -19.12 -2.34 -44.63
CA ILE A 20 -19.61 -3.73 -44.65
C ILE A 20 -20.72 -3.80 -43.60
N GLU A 21 -21.94 -3.71 -44.13
CA GLU A 21 -23.20 -4.08 -43.48
C GLU A 21 -23.09 -5.49 -42.88
N THR A 22 -23.53 -5.70 -41.64
CA THR A 22 -24.95 -5.95 -41.32
C THR A 22 -25.52 -7.10 -42.14
N LYS A 23 -25.29 -8.36 -41.72
CA LYS A 23 -26.25 -9.46 -41.91
C LYS A 23 -25.90 -10.73 -41.12
N ILE A 24 -26.10 -10.73 -39.80
CA ILE A 24 -26.64 -11.93 -39.13
C ILE A 24 -27.65 -11.44 -38.10
N GLU A 25 -28.88 -11.35 -38.58
CA GLU A 25 -30.09 -11.18 -37.81
C GLU A 25 -30.74 -12.57 -37.69
N THR A 26 -30.82 -13.09 -36.46
CA THR A 26 -31.86 -14.04 -36.01
C THR A 26 -31.89 -13.97 -34.48
N LYS A 27 -32.70 -13.09 -33.89
CA LYS A 27 -34.14 -13.24 -33.64
C LYS A 27 -34.41 -14.17 -32.44
N THR A 28 -34.57 -13.57 -31.26
CA THR A 28 -35.73 -13.86 -30.39
C THR A 28 -36.11 -12.60 -29.62
N ASP A 29 -37.24 -12.04 -30.03
CA ASP A 29 -38.10 -11.13 -29.27
C ASP A 29 -38.37 -11.65 -27.84
N THR A 30 -38.59 -10.76 -26.88
CA THR A 30 -39.91 -10.56 -26.26
C THR A 30 -39.87 -9.43 -25.21
N SER A 31 -40.61 -8.37 -25.52
CA SER A 31 -41.39 -7.44 -24.66
C SER A 31 -40.70 -6.80 -23.45
N ALA A 32 -40.39 -5.50 -23.49
CA ALA A 32 -41.30 -4.35 -23.36
C ALA A 32 -41.68 -4.02 -21.91
N GLU A 33 -41.10 -2.95 -21.38
CA GLU A 33 -41.83 -2.06 -20.47
C GLU A 33 -41.38 -0.61 -20.69
N ARG A 34 -42.36 0.23 -21.04
CA ARG A 34 -42.23 1.64 -21.41
C ARG A 34 -42.26 2.51 -20.14
N THR A 35 -41.33 3.46 -20.06
CA THR A 35 -41.50 4.71 -19.31
C THR A 35 -42.63 5.56 -19.89
N PRO A 36 -43.39 6.32 -19.07
CA PRO A 36 -44.05 7.52 -19.55
C PRO A 36 -43.29 8.77 -19.07
N VAL A 37 -42.90 9.58 -20.05
CA VAL A 37 -42.71 11.03 -19.92
C VAL A 37 -44.10 11.65 -19.81
N VAL A 38 -44.34 12.52 -18.83
CA VAL A 38 -45.49 13.44 -18.86
C VAL A 38 -45.02 14.87 -18.62
N THR A 39 -45.43 15.66 -19.60
CA THR A 39 -45.37 17.08 -19.89
C THR A 39 -45.82 18.02 -18.78
N ASP A 40 -45.28 19.24 -18.89
CA ASP A 40 -45.64 20.49 -18.23
C ASP A 40 -47.12 20.70 -17.87
N ALA A 41 -47.34 21.26 -16.68
CA ALA A 41 -48.55 22.00 -16.34
C ALA A 41 -48.17 23.29 -15.60
N ILE A 42 -48.40 24.41 -16.28
CA ILE A 42 -48.45 25.76 -15.72
C ILE A 42 -49.76 25.89 -14.94
N ALA A 43 -49.68 26.28 -13.66
CA ALA A 43 -50.82 26.79 -12.90
C ALA A 43 -50.35 27.78 -11.81
N GLU A 44 -50.64 29.05 -12.08
CA GLU A 44 -50.96 30.17 -11.18
C GLU A 44 -50.34 30.25 -9.76
N GLN A 45 -49.57 31.32 -9.54
CA GLN A 45 -49.41 31.93 -8.21
C GLN A 45 -50.61 32.84 -7.89
N PRO A 46 -51.02 32.86 -6.61
CA PRO A 46 -51.35 34.12 -5.96
C PRO A 46 -50.44 34.33 -4.74
N GLY A 47 -49.92 35.56 -4.61
CA GLY A 47 -49.05 35.94 -3.50
C GLY A 47 -49.77 35.96 -2.16
N SER A 48 -49.05 35.61 -1.08
CA SER A 48 -49.37 36.04 0.28
C SER A 48 -48.17 35.89 1.21
N ALA A 49 -47.82 37.03 1.82
CA ALA A 49 -47.22 37.21 3.13
C ALA A 49 -45.79 36.69 3.41
N ALA A 50 -44.99 37.64 3.91
CA ALA A 50 -43.69 37.45 4.52
C ALA A 50 -43.68 36.35 5.59
N ASP A 51 -42.71 35.44 5.50
CA ASP A 51 -42.30 34.58 6.62
C ASP A 51 -40.77 34.61 6.72
N GLY A 52 -40.28 35.43 7.64
CA GLY A 52 -38.88 35.53 8.00
C GLY A 52 -38.42 34.27 8.72
N ARG A 53 -37.95 33.27 7.97
CA ARG A 53 -37.30 32.10 8.54
C ARG A 53 -35.79 32.29 8.60
N HIS A 54 -35.33 32.59 9.82
CA HIS A 54 -33.95 32.47 10.25
C HIS A 54 -33.35 31.11 9.85
N HIS A 55 -32.33 31.11 9.00
CA HIS A 55 -31.39 30.00 8.95
C HIS A 55 -30.57 30.00 10.25
N GLY A 56 -31.06 29.30 11.27
CA GLY A 56 -30.26 28.97 12.44
C GLY A 56 -29.05 28.14 12.03
N PRO A 57 -27.91 28.25 12.75
CA PRO A 57 -26.72 27.48 12.44
C PRO A 57 -27.05 25.98 12.49
N THR A 58 -26.78 25.27 11.40
CA THR A 58 -26.88 23.81 11.34
C THR A 58 -25.90 23.24 12.36
N VAL A 59 -26.41 22.79 13.50
CA VAL A 59 -25.61 22.09 14.51
C VAL A 59 -24.99 20.87 13.83
N PRO A 60 -23.65 20.74 13.76
CA PRO A 60 -23.03 19.58 13.14
C PRO A 60 -23.46 18.34 13.91
N GLN A 61 -24.22 17.48 13.24
CA GLN A 61 -24.72 16.21 13.75
C GLN A 61 -23.54 15.44 14.35
N ARG A 62 -23.58 15.22 15.68
CA ARG A 62 -22.52 14.59 16.46
C ARG A 62 -22.37 13.15 15.97
N GLN A 63 -21.49 12.93 14.99
CA GLN A 63 -21.20 11.61 14.44
C GLN A 63 -20.88 10.66 15.60
N SER A 64 -21.65 9.57 15.71
CA SER A 64 -21.49 8.58 16.76
C SER A 64 -20.05 8.07 16.79
N THR A 65 -19.44 8.08 17.97
CA THR A 65 -18.07 7.60 18.21
C THR A 65 -17.88 6.17 17.66
N SER A 66 -18.93 5.34 17.69
CA SER A 66 -18.91 3.96 17.17
C SER A 66 -18.68 3.87 15.66
N GLU A 67 -19.24 4.78 14.86
CA GLU A 67 -19.08 4.78 13.40
C GLU A 67 -17.67 5.22 12.98
N ARG A 68 -16.97 6.00 13.82
CA ARG A 68 -15.57 6.35 13.60
C ARG A 68 -14.66 5.15 13.90
N TYR A 69 -14.87 4.48 15.03
CA TYR A 69 -14.14 3.27 15.40
C TYR A 69 -14.32 2.14 14.37
N TRP A 70 -15.54 1.94 13.85
CA TRP A 70 -15.81 0.90 12.85
C TRP A 70 -15.07 1.15 11.52
N ARG A 71 -15.00 2.42 11.08
CA ARG A 71 -14.25 2.80 9.87
C ARG A 71 -12.75 2.56 10.03
N LEU A 72 -12.19 2.91 11.19
CA LEU A 72 -10.79 2.66 11.54
C LEU A 72 -10.48 1.15 11.61
N ALA A 73 -11.33 0.36 12.27
CA ALA A 73 -11.16 -1.09 12.37
C ALA A 73 -11.19 -1.78 11.00
N ARG A 74 -12.12 -1.38 10.11
CA ARG A 74 -12.19 -1.93 8.75
C ARG A 74 -10.97 -1.58 7.90
N GLN A 75 -10.40 -0.39 8.07
CA GLN A 75 -9.16 -0.02 7.42
C GLN A 75 -8.00 -0.85 7.97
N PHE A 76 -7.88 -0.97 9.29
CA PHE A 76 -6.86 -1.79 9.94
C PHE A 76 -6.89 -3.25 9.50
N LEU A 77 -8.09 -3.86 9.39
CA LEU A 77 -8.22 -5.24 8.91
C LEU A 77 -7.73 -5.40 7.46
N LYS A 78 -8.05 -4.43 6.58
CA LYS A 78 -7.52 -4.44 5.21
C LYS A 78 -6.00 -4.31 5.18
N PHE A 79 -5.44 -3.43 6.01
CA PHE A 79 -3.98 -3.32 6.17
C PHE A 79 -3.38 -4.62 6.72
N GLY A 80 -4.03 -5.28 7.67
CA GLY A 80 -3.61 -6.56 8.23
C GLY A 80 -3.59 -7.68 7.18
N ILE A 81 -4.63 -7.77 6.34
CA ILE A 81 -4.70 -8.78 5.26
C ILE A 81 -3.62 -8.54 4.20
N VAL A 82 -3.44 -7.29 3.76
CA VAL A 82 -2.36 -6.95 2.82
C VAL A 82 -1.00 -7.25 3.44
N GLY A 83 -0.80 -6.88 4.70
CA GLY A 83 0.42 -7.17 5.46
C GLY A 83 0.71 -8.68 5.53
N ALA A 84 -0.31 -9.50 5.81
CA ALA A 84 -0.19 -10.95 5.84
C ALA A 84 0.24 -11.52 4.48
N SER A 85 -0.29 -10.99 3.36
CA SER A 85 0.17 -11.38 2.03
C SER A 85 1.65 -11.07 1.80
N GLY A 86 2.14 -9.93 2.32
CA GLY A 86 3.54 -9.57 2.29
C GLY A 86 4.42 -10.55 3.07
N VAL A 87 3.96 -11.07 4.21
CA VAL A 87 4.70 -12.10 4.98
C VAL A 87 4.86 -13.38 4.16
N VAL A 88 3.80 -13.81 3.46
CA VAL A 88 3.85 -14.98 2.58
C VAL A 88 4.83 -14.76 1.42
N VAL A 89 4.74 -13.60 0.75
CA VAL A 89 5.67 -13.24 -0.34
C VAL A 89 7.11 -13.19 0.18
N ASN A 90 7.34 -12.60 1.36
CA ASN A 90 8.65 -12.53 1.98
C ASN A 90 9.24 -13.93 2.14
N ASN A 91 8.49 -14.85 2.76
CA ASN A 91 9.00 -16.19 2.99
C ASN A 91 9.21 -16.98 1.68
N ALA A 92 8.30 -16.81 0.71
CA ALA A 92 8.45 -17.41 -0.61
C ALA A 92 9.74 -16.94 -1.31
N VAL A 93 10.08 -15.66 -1.22
CA VAL A 93 11.32 -15.13 -1.82
C VAL A 93 12.55 -15.73 -1.16
N VAL A 94 12.57 -15.92 0.16
CA VAL A 94 13.71 -16.60 0.83
C VAL A 94 13.86 -18.05 0.34
N VAL A 95 12.75 -18.78 0.26
CA VAL A 95 12.75 -20.17 -0.22
C VAL A 95 13.25 -20.25 -1.66
N VAL A 96 12.74 -19.38 -2.54
CA VAL A 96 13.15 -19.34 -3.94
C VAL A 96 14.62 -18.95 -4.04
N ALA A 97 15.06 -17.90 -3.34
CA ALA A 97 16.45 -17.45 -3.37
C ALA A 97 17.41 -18.58 -2.94
N ASN A 98 17.15 -19.23 -1.80
CA ASN A 98 18.00 -20.31 -1.29
C ASN A 98 18.03 -21.50 -2.26
N LYS A 99 16.89 -21.91 -2.81
CA LYS A 99 16.83 -23.01 -3.78
C LYS A 99 17.50 -22.66 -5.11
N THR A 100 17.33 -21.43 -5.56
CA THR A 100 17.97 -20.93 -6.79
C THR A 100 19.48 -20.89 -6.62
N THR A 101 20.00 -20.45 -5.46
CA THR A 101 21.45 -20.46 -5.25
C THR A 101 22.04 -21.86 -5.15
N GLN A 102 21.35 -22.77 -4.46
CA GLN A 102 21.72 -24.17 -4.43
C GLN A 102 21.73 -24.79 -5.84
N TRP A 103 20.73 -24.48 -6.66
CA TRP A 103 20.63 -25.06 -8.01
C TRP A 103 21.61 -24.45 -9.02
N LEU A 104 21.87 -23.14 -8.98
CA LEU A 104 22.73 -22.46 -9.97
C LEU A 104 24.21 -22.46 -9.60
N TRP A 105 24.51 -22.32 -8.30
CA TRP A 105 25.86 -22.02 -7.82
C TRP A 105 26.35 -22.96 -6.73
N ASP A 106 25.58 -23.99 -6.37
CA ASP A 106 25.95 -25.04 -5.41
C ASP A 106 26.33 -24.53 -4.01
N PHE A 107 25.76 -23.37 -3.62
CA PHE A 107 25.89 -22.83 -2.26
C PHE A 107 24.53 -22.60 -1.60
N ASP A 108 24.52 -22.69 -0.27
CA ASP A 108 23.32 -22.46 0.54
C ASP A 108 23.37 -21.14 1.34
N GLY A 109 22.27 -20.84 2.01
CA GLY A 109 22.16 -19.65 2.85
C GLY A 109 23.09 -19.63 4.07
N HIS A 110 23.68 -20.75 4.48
CA HIS A 110 24.62 -20.79 5.59
C HIS A 110 26.02 -20.30 5.20
N GLU A 111 26.37 -20.31 3.93
CA GLU A 111 27.70 -19.86 3.51
C GLU A 111 27.98 -18.38 3.82
N ALA A 112 29.25 -18.08 4.06
CA ALA A 112 29.69 -16.72 4.36
C ALA A 112 29.63 -15.87 3.09
N PHE A 113 28.89 -14.76 3.16
CA PHE A 113 28.83 -13.76 2.11
C PHE A 113 29.95 -12.72 2.29
N ALA A 114 30.08 -12.16 3.49
CA ALA A 114 31.08 -11.16 3.80
C ALA A 114 31.47 -11.19 5.28
N ASN A 115 32.71 -10.79 5.58
CA ASN A 115 33.16 -10.63 6.95
C ASN A 115 32.73 -9.27 7.50
N LEU A 116 32.26 -9.24 8.75
CA LEU A 116 31.78 -8.01 9.36
C LEU A 116 32.97 -7.19 9.84
N LEU A 117 33.42 -6.23 9.02
CA LEU A 117 34.49 -5.27 9.35
C LEU A 117 35.80 -5.92 9.85
N GLY A 118 36.14 -7.11 9.33
CA GLY A 118 37.34 -7.85 9.73
C GLY A 118 37.24 -8.58 11.08
N THR A 119 36.04 -8.66 11.68
CA THR A 119 35.78 -9.46 12.88
C THR A 119 35.52 -10.93 12.54
N GLN A 120 35.37 -11.76 13.56
CA GLN A 120 34.96 -13.18 13.45
C GLN A 120 33.49 -13.38 13.05
N PHE A 121 32.69 -12.31 12.98
CA PHE A 121 31.29 -12.39 12.62
C PHE A 121 31.13 -12.28 11.11
N HIS A 122 30.43 -13.25 10.51
CA HIS A 122 30.18 -13.29 9.08
C HIS A 122 28.73 -12.94 8.78
N ILE A 123 28.53 -12.00 7.84
CA ILE A 123 27.26 -11.89 7.12
C ILE A 123 27.17 -13.13 6.24
N ARG A 124 26.18 -13.98 6.51
CA ARG A 124 25.88 -15.18 5.72
C ARG A 124 24.83 -14.91 4.66
N TRP A 125 24.75 -15.74 3.63
CA TRP A 125 23.83 -15.60 2.51
C TRP A 125 22.34 -15.54 2.91
N TYR A 126 21.94 -16.20 4.00
CA TYR A 126 20.55 -16.10 4.49
C TYR A 126 20.16 -14.66 4.87
N HIS A 127 21.12 -13.81 5.27
CA HIS A 127 20.84 -12.39 5.53
C HIS A 127 20.57 -11.66 4.22
N VAL A 128 21.34 -11.97 3.18
CA VAL A 128 21.15 -11.38 1.84
C VAL A 128 19.78 -11.77 1.30
N PHE A 129 19.36 -13.03 1.48
CA PHE A 129 18.04 -13.51 1.09
C PHE A 129 16.93 -12.81 1.87
N ALA A 130 17.09 -12.60 3.18
CA ALA A 130 16.12 -11.87 3.99
C ALA A 130 16.00 -10.39 3.58
N VAL A 131 17.11 -9.72 3.24
CA VAL A 131 17.10 -8.34 2.71
C VAL A 131 16.38 -8.30 1.35
N LEU A 132 16.69 -9.23 0.44
CA LEU A 132 16.02 -9.33 -0.86
C LEU A 132 14.51 -9.56 -0.69
N ALA A 133 14.14 -10.50 0.17
CA ALA A 133 12.76 -10.82 0.49
C ALA A 133 12.00 -9.63 1.06
N PHE A 134 12.62 -8.88 1.98
CA PHE A 134 12.06 -7.66 2.54
C PHE A 134 11.79 -6.62 1.45
N VAL A 135 12.73 -6.40 0.52
CA VAL A 135 12.53 -5.45 -0.58
C VAL A 135 11.35 -5.88 -1.44
N VAL A 136 11.32 -7.14 -1.89
CA VAL A 136 10.25 -7.66 -2.75
C VAL A 136 8.89 -7.60 -2.05
N ALA A 137 8.82 -8.01 -0.78
CA ALA A 137 7.60 -7.98 0.02
C ALA A 137 7.11 -6.55 0.29
N ASN A 138 8.01 -5.59 0.53
CA ASN A 138 7.61 -4.19 0.69
C ASN A 138 7.11 -3.59 -0.62
N LEU A 139 7.76 -3.89 -1.75
CA LEU A 139 7.27 -3.48 -3.06
C LEU A 139 5.90 -4.09 -3.35
N TRP A 140 5.69 -5.36 -3.00
CA TRP A 140 4.39 -6.03 -3.11
C TRP A 140 3.32 -5.31 -2.28
N ASN A 141 3.60 -5.07 -1.00
CA ASN A 141 2.70 -4.36 -0.09
C ASN A 141 2.39 -2.94 -0.58
N PHE A 142 3.40 -2.21 -1.06
CA PHE A 142 3.23 -0.86 -1.60
C PHE A 142 2.31 -0.86 -2.83
N ASN A 143 2.55 -1.77 -3.78
CA ASN A 143 1.73 -1.87 -4.99
C ASN A 143 0.29 -2.28 -4.66
N LEU A 144 0.08 -3.22 -3.73
CA LEU A 144 -1.27 -3.58 -3.27
C LEU A 144 -1.97 -2.40 -2.60
N ASN A 145 -1.30 -1.71 -1.68
CA ASN A 145 -1.86 -0.54 -1.01
C ASN A 145 -2.22 0.59 -2.00
N ARG A 146 -1.39 0.81 -3.02
CA ARG A 146 -1.61 1.84 -4.05
C ARG A 146 -2.68 1.46 -5.08
N ARG A 147 -2.87 0.17 -5.39
CA ARG A 147 -3.90 -0.27 -6.38
C ARG A 147 -5.27 -0.48 -5.74
N TRP A 148 -5.30 -0.96 -4.49
CA TRP A 148 -6.53 -1.38 -3.83
C TRP A 148 -7.01 -0.42 -2.74
N THR A 149 -6.15 -0.07 -1.78
CA THR A 149 -6.55 0.68 -0.57
C THR A 149 -6.71 2.18 -0.85
N PHE A 150 -5.77 2.76 -1.59
CA PHE A 150 -5.79 4.17 -1.98
C PHE A 150 -5.73 4.25 -3.50
N ARG A 151 -6.89 4.32 -4.16
CA ARG A 151 -6.94 4.73 -5.57
C ARG A 151 -6.47 6.18 -5.67
N THR A 152 -5.15 6.40 -5.69
CA THR A 152 -4.55 7.72 -5.67
C THR A 152 -5.03 8.49 -6.90
N SER A 153 -5.65 9.64 -6.66
CA SER A 153 -6.03 10.62 -7.68
C SER A 153 -4.77 11.27 -8.27
N GLY A 154 -4.02 10.54 -9.10
CA GLY A 154 -3.10 11.01 -10.13
C GLY A 154 -1.93 11.96 -9.81
N LYS A 155 -1.76 12.51 -8.60
CA LYS A 155 -0.87 13.68 -8.39
C LYS A 155 0.51 13.41 -7.77
N SER A 156 0.78 12.23 -7.22
CA SER A 156 2.06 11.93 -6.55
C SER A 156 2.88 10.86 -7.28
N SER A 157 4.18 11.15 -7.46
CA SER A 157 5.13 10.26 -8.14
C SER A 157 5.40 9.01 -7.31
N TRP A 158 5.38 7.85 -7.95
CA TRP A 158 5.56 6.52 -7.33
C TRP A 158 6.76 6.43 -6.37
N PHE A 159 7.92 6.96 -6.76
CA PHE A 159 9.14 6.94 -5.95
C PHE A 159 9.07 7.80 -4.68
N ARG A 160 8.37 8.95 -4.72
CA ARG A 160 8.24 9.83 -3.54
C ARG A 160 7.42 9.21 -2.42
N GLU A 161 6.53 8.27 -2.75
CA GLU A 161 5.78 7.49 -1.76
C GLU A 161 6.53 6.21 -1.35
N LEU A 162 7.25 5.57 -2.28
CA LEU A 162 7.97 4.34 -2.00
C LEU A 162 9.12 4.55 -1.00
N VAL A 163 9.95 5.58 -1.18
CA VAL A 163 11.13 5.80 -0.33
C VAL A 163 10.76 5.92 1.16
N PRO A 164 9.83 6.80 1.58
CA PRO A 164 9.44 6.88 2.99
C PRO A 164 8.79 5.57 3.47
N PHE A 165 8.04 4.86 2.62
CA PHE A 165 7.49 3.54 2.96
C PHE A 165 8.59 2.51 3.24
N MET A 166 9.63 2.46 2.40
CA MET A 166 10.79 1.59 2.58
C MET A 166 11.57 1.93 3.85
N MET A 167 11.78 3.22 4.12
CA MET A 167 12.53 3.69 5.29
C MET A 167 11.89 3.25 6.61
N VAL A 168 10.55 3.33 6.69
CA VAL A 168 9.81 2.81 7.86
C VAL A 168 10.00 1.29 8.01
N GLY A 169 10.12 0.56 6.91
CA GLY A 169 10.34 -0.88 6.91
C GLY A 169 11.71 -1.31 7.44
N ILE A 170 12.75 -0.47 7.36
CA ILE A 170 14.13 -0.84 7.72
C ILE A 170 14.24 -1.28 9.18
N GLY A 171 13.53 -0.63 10.11
CA GLY A 171 13.51 -1.07 11.51
C GLY A 171 13.01 -2.51 11.67
N GLY A 172 12.01 -2.88 10.87
CA GLY A 172 11.49 -4.25 10.84
C GLY A 172 12.50 -5.23 10.28
N LEU A 173 13.15 -4.87 9.18
CA LEU A 173 14.22 -5.67 8.59
C LEU A 173 15.33 -5.96 9.61
N LEU A 174 15.80 -4.95 10.34
CA LEU A 174 16.85 -5.14 11.34
C LEU A 174 16.42 -6.10 12.46
N VAL A 175 15.19 -5.99 12.93
CA VAL A 175 14.62 -6.93 13.91
C VAL A 175 14.53 -8.33 13.33
N THR A 176 14.06 -8.47 12.10
CA THR A 176 13.99 -9.76 11.41
C THR A 176 15.37 -10.40 11.29
N LEU A 177 16.40 -9.66 10.86
CA LEU A 177 17.77 -10.16 10.75
C LEU A 177 18.34 -10.58 12.12
N ALA A 178 18.11 -9.77 13.16
CA ALA A 178 18.58 -10.08 14.51
C ALA A 178 17.93 -11.36 15.06
N VAL A 179 16.61 -11.48 14.94
CA VAL A 179 15.87 -12.67 15.37
C VAL A 179 16.28 -13.90 14.55
N GLN A 180 16.35 -13.77 13.23
CA GLN A 180 16.78 -14.86 12.36
C GLN A 180 18.19 -15.35 12.71
N THR A 181 19.13 -14.42 12.96
CA THR A 181 20.49 -14.76 13.40
C THR A 181 20.47 -15.51 14.72
N ALA A 182 19.69 -15.03 15.70
CA ALA A 182 19.57 -15.66 17.02
C ALA A 182 18.93 -17.06 16.95
N LEU A 183 18.01 -17.29 16.02
CA LEU A 183 17.36 -18.58 15.83
C LEU A 183 18.22 -19.59 15.06
N ILE A 184 19.09 -19.13 14.15
CA ILE A 184 19.90 -20.02 13.30
C ILE A 184 21.27 -20.31 13.91
N ASN A 185 21.86 -19.36 14.64
CA ASN A 185 23.19 -19.53 15.22
C ASN A 185 23.16 -20.61 16.32
N PRO A 186 23.89 -21.73 16.20
CA PRO A 186 23.87 -22.81 17.19
C PRO A 186 24.41 -22.39 18.56
N GLU A 187 25.27 -21.37 18.62
CA GLU A 187 25.79 -20.83 19.88
C GLU A 187 24.78 -19.93 20.62
N SER A 188 23.64 -19.63 19.98
CA SER A 188 22.61 -18.78 20.56
C SER A 188 21.74 -19.58 21.54
N PRO A 189 21.35 -19.00 22.69
CA PRO A 189 20.48 -19.67 23.67
C PRO A 189 19.06 -19.92 23.15
N VAL A 190 18.65 -19.21 22.09
CA VAL A 190 17.32 -19.33 21.48
C VAL A 190 17.37 -20.03 20.11
N ALA A 191 18.47 -20.74 19.81
CA ALA A 191 18.60 -21.46 18.56
C ALA A 191 17.46 -22.47 18.35
N LEU A 192 17.00 -22.60 17.11
CA LEU A 192 16.04 -23.63 16.74
C LEU A 192 16.67 -25.02 16.95
N SER A 193 15.90 -25.94 17.56
CA SER A 193 16.35 -27.30 17.80
C SER A 193 16.68 -28.02 16.48
N ARG A 194 17.90 -28.53 16.37
CA ARG A 194 18.37 -29.25 15.19
C ARG A 194 17.79 -30.66 15.05
N GLU A 195 17.12 -31.17 16.09
CA GLU A 195 16.44 -32.48 16.03
C GLU A 195 15.17 -32.42 15.16
N ILE A 196 14.50 -31.27 15.14
CA ILE A 196 13.25 -31.09 14.41
C ILE A 196 13.44 -30.14 13.22
N TRP A 197 14.33 -29.13 13.34
CA TRP A 197 14.73 -28.22 12.26
C TRP A 197 16.09 -28.63 11.70
N ASP A 198 16.14 -29.81 11.11
CA ASP A 198 17.34 -30.48 10.61
C ASP A 198 17.74 -30.07 9.18
N GLY A 199 16.93 -29.27 8.49
CA GLY A 199 17.17 -28.91 7.09
C GLY A 199 16.93 -30.02 6.07
N SER A 200 16.41 -31.19 6.50
CA SER A 200 16.14 -32.34 5.61
C SER A 200 15.09 -32.08 4.53
N SER A 201 14.20 -31.12 4.78
CA SER A 201 13.14 -30.72 3.85
C SER A 201 12.89 -29.22 3.95
N GLY A 202 12.23 -28.67 2.94
CA GLY A 202 11.86 -27.25 2.95
C GLY A 202 10.94 -26.86 4.11
N LEU A 203 10.22 -27.79 4.75
CA LEU A 203 9.42 -27.47 5.94
C LEU A 203 10.21 -27.60 7.24
N ARG A 204 11.42 -28.16 7.22
CA ARG A 204 12.30 -28.35 8.38
C ARG A 204 13.56 -27.49 8.29
N ASP A 205 13.62 -26.58 7.32
CA ASP A 205 14.77 -25.70 7.10
C ASP A 205 14.74 -24.51 8.09
N PRO A 206 15.74 -24.39 8.98
CA PRO A 206 15.81 -23.34 9.98
C PRO A 206 15.98 -21.94 9.34
N ILE A 207 16.48 -21.82 8.10
CA ILE A 207 16.58 -20.55 7.40
C ILE A 207 15.19 -19.94 7.17
N TYR A 208 14.23 -20.75 6.73
CA TYR A 208 12.88 -20.28 6.39
C TYR A 208 12.08 -19.96 7.65
N TRP A 209 12.17 -20.81 8.67
CA TRP A 209 11.50 -20.57 9.95
C TRP A 209 12.13 -19.40 10.70
N GLY A 210 13.45 -19.27 10.69
CA GLY A 210 14.15 -18.13 11.30
C GLY A 210 13.69 -16.80 10.70
N ASN A 211 13.61 -16.73 9.36
CA ASN A 211 13.08 -15.56 8.66
C ASN A 211 11.59 -15.30 8.98
N LEU A 212 10.74 -16.33 8.89
CA LEU A 212 9.30 -16.21 9.15
C LEU A 212 9.03 -15.71 10.58
N ILE A 213 9.65 -16.33 11.58
CA ILE A 213 9.52 -15.91 12.99
C ILE A 213 10.07 -14.50 13.16
N GLY A 214 11.21 -14.18 12.54
CA GLY A 214 11.78 -12.83 12.56
C GLY A 214 10.83 -11.76 12.02
N VAL A 215 10.11 -12.03 10.93
CA VAL A 215 9.10 -11.11 10.40
C VAL A 215 7.91 -10.99 11.34
N CYS A 216 7.41 -12.12 11.86
CA CYS A 216 6.29 -12.13 12.81
C CYS A 216 6.61 -11.33 14.08
N VAL A 217 7.85 -11.40 14.59
CA VAL A 217 8.32 -10.62 15.74
C VAL A 217 8.54 -9.14 15.38
N ALA A 218 9.03 -8.85 14.18
CA ALA A 218 9.25 -7.47 13.72
C ALA A 218 7.95 -6.65 13.68
N ILE A 219 6.80 -7.26 13.37
CA ILE A 219 5.50 -6.57 13.29
C ILE A 219 5.14 -5.87 14.62
N PRO A 220 5.02 -6.56 15.76
CA PRO A 220 4.72 -5.92 17.04
C PRO A 220 5.88 -5.04 17.54
N VAL A 221 7.13 -5.43 17.32
CA VAL A 221 8.30 -4.65 17.76
C VAL A 221 8.34 -3.28 17.06
N ASN A 222 8.11 -3.24 15.75
CA ASN A 222 8.01 -1.97 15.01
C ASN A 222 6.87 -1.09 15.53
N PHE A 223 5.72 -1.68 15.85
CA PHE A 223 4.62 -0.95 16.45
C PHE A 223 5.00 -0.34 17.81
N LEU A 224 5.72 -1.09 18.66
CA LEU A 224 6.21 -0.61 19.95
C LEU A 224 7.21 0.55 19.79
N PHE A 225 8.19 0.43 18.88
CA PHE A 225 9.13 1.51 18.58
C PHE A 225 8.42 2.78 18.12
N ASN A 226 7.50 2.64 17.15
CA ASN A 226 6.71 3.77 16.65
C ASN A 226 5.87 4.40 17.76
N LYS A 227 5.26 3.60 18.64
CA LYS A 227 4.45 4.07 19.76
C LYS A 227 5.30 4.82 20.80
N MET A 228 6.42 4.26 21.21
CA MET A 228 7.27 4.84 22.26
C MET A 228 7.95 6.14 21.81
N TRP A 229 8.33 6.23 20.54
CA TRP A 229 8.95 7.43 19.98
C TRP A 229 7.93 8.54 19.68
N THR A 230 6.86 8.22 18.93
CA THR A 230 5.93 9.22 18.38
C THR A 230 5.02 9.84 19.46
N PHE A 231 4.57 9.04 20.45
CA PHE A 231 3.69 9.56 21.50
C PHE A 231 4.44 10.28 22.64
N ARG A 232 5.77 10.15 22.73
CA ARG A 232 6.57 11.01 23.61
C ARG A 232 6.68 12.42 23.04
N ALA A 233 6.90 12.58 21.73
CA ALA A 233 7.03 13.90 21.10
C ALA A 233 5.72 14.70 21.05
N ALA A 234 4.56 14.04 21.00
CA ALA A 234 3.26 14.71 20.97
C ALA A 234 2.79 15.29 22.33
N ARG A 235 3.50 15.03 23.43
CA ARG A 235 3.16 15.59 24.76
C ARG A 235 3.71 16.99 25.01
N ASP A 236 4.66 17.47 24.20
CA ASP A 236 5.41 18.69 24.49
C ASP A 236 4.84 19.98 23.84
N HIS A 237 3.72 19.90 23.11
CA HIS A 237 3.06 21.07 22.51
C HIS A 237 1.68 21.35 23.14
N HIS A 238 1.63 21.64 24.43
CA HIS A 238 0.53 22.44 25.00
C HIS A 238 0.97 23.91 24.99
N VAL A 239 0.61 24.63 23.93
CA VAL A 239 0.70 26.09 23.92
C VAL A 239 -0.34 26.61 24.92
N PRO A 240 0.05 27.30 26.01
CA PRO A 240 -0.92 27.94 26.88
C PRO A 240 -1.63 29.02 26.05
N VAL A 241 -2.95 28.88 25.88
CA VAL A 241 -3.80 29.92 25.30
C VAL A 241 -3.68 31.12 26.23
N HIS A 242 -2.90 32.12 25.81
CA HIS A 242 -2.91 33.42 26.47
C HIS A 242 -4.27 34.04 26.14
N LEU A 243 -5.22 33.92 27.08
CA LEU A 243 -6.49 34.61 27.02
C LEU A 243 -6.18 36.10 27.16
N THR A 244 -6.11 36.83 26.05
CA THR A 244 -6.10 38.29 26.06
C THR A 244 -7.37 38.75 26.77
N PRO A 245 -7.29 39.54 27.86
CA PRO A 245 -8.49 40.10 28.49
C PRO A 245 -9.23 40.98 27.48
N LEU A 246 -10.54 40.79 27.35
CA LEU A 246 -11.37 41.68 26.53
C LEU A 246 -11.34 43.08 27.16
N PRO A 247 -11.25 44.15 26.35
CA PRO A 247 -11.36 45.51 26.89
C PRO A 247 -12.75 45.68 27.52
N GLU A 248 -12.76 46.02 28.81
CA GLU A 248 -13.96 46.50 29.50
C GLU A 248 -14.53 47.68 28.72
N GLY A 249 -15.84 47.61 28.43
CA GLY A 249 -16.53 48.63 27.68
C GLY A 249 -16.55 49.94 28.45
N ASP A 250 -16.10 51.02 27.80
CA ASP A 250 -16.39 52.37 28.23
C ASP A 250 -17.84 52.69 27.87
N GLU A 251 -18.71 52.72 28.90
CA GLU A 251 -20.01 53.39 28.85
C GLU A 251 -19.81 54.88 28.54
N LYS A 252 -20.54 55.38 27.53
CA LYS A 252 -21.25 56.67 27.53
C LYS A 252 -22.16 56.83 26.32
#